data_AF-A0A3Q8I9Z0-F1
#
_entry.id   AF-A0A3Q8I9Z0-F1
#
_cell.length_a   1.000
_cell.length_b   1.000
_cell.length_c   1.000
_cell.angle_alpha   90.00
_cell.angle_beta   90.00
_cell.angle_gamma   90.00
#
_symmetry.space_group_name_H-M   'P 1'
#
loop_
_entity.id
_entity.type
_entity.pdbx_description
1 polymer ?
#
loop_
_entity_poly.entity_id
_entity_poly.type
_entity_poly.pdbx_seq_one_letter_code
_entity_poly.pdbx_strand_id
1 'polypeptide(L)'
;MSSSAGASSSPMSTDRCSFYCPVCNIQFSDSHAAEAHKASRQHKRKSGELEWEAQQYKKDADVTPDDVWALVRRKQAELHVIPWSELKYSEEESTA
;
A
#
# COMPACT_ATOMS: atom_id res chain seq x y z
N MET A 1 -5.66 66.11 -16.65
CA MET A 1 -4.77 65.06 -17.17
C MET A 1 -3.84 64.59 -16.07
N SER A 2 -4.31 63.70 -15.18
CA SER A 2 -3.44 63.03 -14.19
C SER A 2 -4.07 61.70 -13.78
N SER A 3 -3.55 60.65 -14.42
CA SER A 3 -3.24 59.30 -13.92
C SER A 3 -4.14 58.64 -12.87
N SER A 4 -4.92 57.65 -13.32
CA SER A 4 -5.31 56.50 -12.49
C SER A 4 -4.82 55.21 -13.16
N ALA A 5 -3.63 54.76 -12.73
CA ALA A 5 -3.15 53.42 -13.02
C ALA A 5 -3.93 52.43 -12.12
N GLY A 6 -5.07 51.95 -12.60
CA GLY A 6 -5.73 50.78 -12.07
C GLY A 6 -4.91 49.56 -12.44
N ALA A 7 -3.91 49.24 -11.62
CA ALA A 7 -3.18 47.98 -11.71
C ALA A 7 -4.18 46.85 -11.55
N SER A 8 -4.48 46.22 -12.69
CA SER A 8 -5.26 45.00 -12.78
C SER A 8 -4.53 43.95 -11.95
N SER A 9 -5.14 43.54 -10.83
CA SER A 9 -4.68 42.39 -10.07
C SER A 9 -4.80 41.18 -11.00
N SER A 10 -3.66 40.73 -11.52
CA SER A 10 -3.51 39.58 -12.40
C SER A 10 -4.31 38.38 -11.91
N PRO A 11 -4.88 37.55 -12.81
CA PRO A 11 -5.37 36.24 -12.41
C PRO A 11 -4.19 35.47 -11.84
N MET A 12 -4.31 35.04 -10.58
CA MET A 12 -3.39 34.09 -9.96
C MET A 12 -3.44 32.79 -10.76
N SER A 13 -2.63 32.70 -11.80
CA SER A 13 -2.30 31.45 -12.44
C SER A 13 -1.30 30.72 -11.56
N THR A 14 -1.43 29.39 -11.57
CA THR A 14 -0.55 28.38 -10.95
C THR A 14 -0.67 28.24 -9.43
N ASP A 15 -1.74 27.57 -8.99
CA ASP A 15 -1.63 26.31 -8.21
C ASP A 15 -3.00 25.60 -8.06
N ARG A 16 -3.85 25.62 -9.09
CA ARG A 16 -5.21 25.05 -9.02
C ARG A 16 -5.23 23.51 -9.15
N CYS A 17 -4.22 22.81 -8.64
CA CYS A 17 -4.16 21.35 -8.77
C CYS A 17 -3.45 20.60 -7.63
N SER A 18 -2.90 21.25 -6.60
CA SER A 18 -2.17 20.50 -5.55
C SER A 18 -3.07 19.68 -4.63
N PHE A 19 -4.36 20.03 -4.53
CA PHE A 19 -5.31 19.39 -3.62
C PHE A 19 -6.57 18.90 -4.33
N TYR A 20 -6.42 18.35 -5.54
CA TYR A 20 -7.53 17.74 -6.27
C TYR A 20 -7.44 16.21 -6.25
N CYS A 21 -8.57 15.55 -6.08
CA CYS A 21 -8.70 14.10 -6.11
C CYS A 21 -9.36 13.64 -7.42
N PRO A 22 -8.63 13.02 -8.36
CA PRO A 22 -9.19 12.58 -9.64
C PRO A 22 -10.18 11.41 -9.49
N VAL A 23 -10.02 10.56 -8.47
CA VAL A 23 -10.91 9.42 -8.18
C VAL A 23 -12.30 9.90 -7.74
N CYS A 24 -12.33 10.97 -6.93
CA CYS A 24 -13.58 11.49 -6.37
C CYS A 24 -14.10 12.72 -7.11
N ASN A 25 -13.28 13.33 -7.96
CA ASN A 25 -13.54 14.57 -8.68
C ASN A 25 -13.82 15.77 -7.74
N ILE A 26 -13.07 15.86 -6.64
CA ILE A 26 -13.24 16.86 -5.56
C ILE A 26 -11.97 17.68 -5.42
N GLN A 27 -12.09 19.00 -5.21
CA GLN A 27 -10.98 19.90 -4.91
C GLN A 27 -11.06 20.37 -3.45
N PHE A 28 -9.93 20.36 -2.76
CA PHE A 28 -9.80 20.74 -1.36
C PHE A 28 -9.10 22.08 -1.22
N SER A 29 -9.38 22.79 -0.12
CA SER A 29 -8.71 24.05 0.24
C SER A 29 -7.31 23.82 0.82
N ASP A 30 -7.10 22.67 1.48
CA ASP A 30 -5.92 22.43 2.32
C ASP A 30 -5.35 21.02 2.12
N SER A 31 -4.03 20.88 2.31
CA SER A 31 -3.30 19.61 2.23
C SER A 31 -3.84 18.57 3.21
N HIS A 32 -4.01 18.96 4.47
CA HIS A 32 -4.46 18.07 5.53
C HIS A 32 -5.86 17.50 5.24
N ALA A 33 -6.76 18.30 4.65
CA ALA A 33 -8.08 17.85 4.24
C ALA A 33 -8.01 16.84 3.06
N ALA A 34 -7.12 17.09 2.09
CA ALA A 34 -6.89 16.17 0.98
C ALA A 34 -6.29 14.83 1.43
N GLU A 35 -5.36 14.85 2.39
CA GLU A 35 -4.78 13.63 2.97
C GLU A 35 -5.78 12.84 3.80
N ALA A 36 -6.55 13.52 4.67
CA ALA A 36 -7.64 12.89 5.41
C ALA A 36 -8.70 12.27 4.47
N HIS A 37 -8.98 12.92 3.35
CA HIS A 37 -9.86 12.37 2.32
C HIS A 37 -9.28 11.09 1.69
N LYS A 38 -8.00 11.09 1.30
CA LYS A 38 -7.35 9.90 0.71
C LYS A 38 -7.31 8.72 1.69
N ALA A 39 -7.11 8.98 2.97
CA ALA A 39 -7.15 7.97 4.02
C ALA A 39 -8.58 7.46 4.31
N SER A 40 -9.62 8.18 3.88
CA SER A 40 -11.01 7.84 4.19
C SER A 40 -11.44 6.54 3.50
N ARG A 41 -12.28 5.76 4.21
CA ARG A 41 -12.85 4.51 3.68
C ARG A 41 -13.65 4.72 2.39
N GLN A 42 -14.28 5.88 2.21
CA GLN A 42 -15.03 6.19 0.99
C GLN A 42 -14.12 6.35 -0.22
N HIS A 43 -12.99 7.04 -0.05
CA HIS A 43 -11.99 7.16 -1.11
C HIS A 43 -11.43 5.79 -1.49
N LYS A 44 -10.97 5.01 -0.50
CA LYS A 44 -10.41 3.66 -0.73
C LYS A 44 -11.38 2.70 -1.42
N ARG A 45 -12.69 2.83 -1.16
CA ARG A 45 -13.73 2.06 -1.89
C ARG A 45 -13.84 2.49 -3.35
N LYS A 46 -13.75 3.80 -3.62
CA LYS A 46 -13.92 4.36 -4.96
C LYS A 46 -12.65 4.24 -5.81
N SER A 47 -11.47 4.22 -5.19
CA SER A 47 -10.19 3.98 -5.87
C SER A 47 -9.96 2.51 -6.22
N GLY A 48 -10.77 1.60 -5.66
CA GLY A 48 -10.56 0.16 -5.79
C GLY A 48 -9.45 -0.39 -4.88
N GLU A 49 -8.83 0.46 -4.04
CA GLU A 49 -7.77 0.03 -3.11
C GLU A 49 -8.27 -1.08 -2.17
N LEU A 50 -9.47 -0.93 -1.59
CA LEU A 50 -10.03 -1.97 -0.72
C LEU A 50 -10.32 -3.27 -1.47
N GLU A 51 -10.63 -3.18 -2.76
CA GLU A 51 -10.90 -4.35 -3.58
C GLU A 51 -9.60 -5.08 -3.94
N TRP A 52 -8.56 -4.34 -4.30
CA TRP A 52 -7.22 -4.88 -4.54
C TRP A 52 -6.62 -5.54 -3.29
N GLU A 53 -6.72 -4.87 -2.14
CA GLU A 53 -6.30 -5.42 -0.84
C GLU A 53 -7.06 -6.73 -0.52
N ALA A 54 -8.36 -6.78 -0.83
CA ALA A 54 -9.16 -7.99 -0.64
C ALA A 54 -8.82 -9.11 -1.62
N GLN A 55 -8.35 -8.78 -2.83
CA GLN A 55 -7.92 -9.77 -3.84
C GLN A 55 -6.53 -10.34 -3.56
N GLN A 56 -5.72 -9.67 -2.74
CA GLN A 56 -4.35 -10.10 -2.44
C GLN A 56 -4.30 -11.43 -1.65
N TYR A 57 -5.35 -11.74 -0.89
CA TYR A 57 -5.41 -12.93 -0.03
C TYR A 57 -6.65 -13.76 -0.34
N LYS A 58 -6.50 -15.10 -0.29
CA LYS A 58 -7.66 -16.00 -0.31
C LYS A 58 -8.53 -15.72 0.93
N LYS A 59 -9.85 -15.85 0.79
CA LYS A 59 -10.76 -15.76 1.94
C LYS A 59 -10.50 -16.93 2.87
N ASP A 60 -10.65 -16.72 4.18
CA ASP A 60 -10.40 -17.73 5.20
C ASP A 60 -11.21 -19.02 4.97
N ALA A 61 -12.46 -18.89 4.51
CA ALA A 61 -13.34 -20.02 4.21
C ALA A 61 -12.86 -20.89 3.04
N ASP A 62 -12.01 -20.35 2.17
CA ASP A 62 -11.50 -21.01 0.96
C ASP A 62 -10.06 -21.54 1.15
N VAL A 63 -9.46 -21.38 2.33
CA VAL A 63 -8.10 -21.87 2.63
C VAL A 63 -8.12 -23.38 2.81
N THR A 64 -7.31 -24.08 2.03
CA THR A 64 -7.20 -25.53 2.09
C THR A 64 -5.97 -25.98 2.89
N PRO A 65 -5.93 -27.23 3.40
CA PRO A 65 -4.72 -27.77 4.00
C PRO A 65 -3.50 -27.73 3.08
N ASP A 66 -3.70 -27.89 1.75
CA ASP A 66 -2.60 -27.81 0.78
C ASP A 66 -1.98 -26.41 0.73
N ASP A 67 -2.79 -25.36 0.82
CA ASP A 67 -2.31 -23.97 0.89
C ASP A 67 -1.40 -23.75 2.12
N VAL A 68 -1.79 -24.34 3.26
CA VAL A 68 -0.99 -24.29 4.50
C VAL A 68 0.33 -25.03 4.31
N TRP A 69 0.30 -26.26 3.78
CA TRP A 69 1.52 -27.03 3.51
C TRP A 69 2.43 -26.37 2.47
N ALA A 70 1.86 -25.69 1.47
CA ALA A 70 2.62 -24.90 0.50
C ALA A 70 3.32 -23.71 1.16
N LEU A 71 2.68 -23.06 2.14
CA LEU A 71 3.29 -21.99 2.93
C LEU A 71 4.42 -22.53 3.83
N VAL A 72 4.20 -23.67 4.50
CA VAL A 72 5.21 -24.34 5.33
C VAL A 72 6.44 -24.71 4.50
N ARG A 73 6.25 -25.34 3.33
CA ARG A 73 7.36 -25.71 2.44
C ARG A 73 8.18 -24.50 1.99
N ARG A 74 7.54 -23.39 1.62
CA ARG A 74 8.24 -22.14 1.30
C ARG A 74 9.08 -21.64 2.47
N LYS A 75 8.52 -21.65 3.68
CA LYS A 75 9.24 -21.20 4.88
C LYS A 75 10.39 -22.12 5.27
N GLN A 76 10.24 -23.43 5.11
CA GLN A 76 11.33 -24.39 5.29
C GLN A 76 12.48 -24.13 4.31
N ALA A 77 12.18 -23.84 3.05
CA ALA A 77 13.18 -23.48 2.05
C ALA A 77 13.88 -22.15 2.37
N GLU A 78 13.11 -21.11 2.71
CA GLU A 78 13.64 -19.78 3.09
C GLU A 78 14.59 -19.85 4.29
N LEU A 79 14.21 -20.65 5.30
CA LEU A 79 14.98 -20.81 6.53
C LEU A 79 16.03 -21.93 6.44
N HIS A 80 16.14 -22.61 5.30
CA HIS A 80 16.99 -23.79 5.11
C HIS A 80 16.80 -24.85 6.22
N VAL A 81 15.56 -25.00 6.69
CA VAL A 81 15.23 -25.96 7.74
C VAL A 81 15.33 -27.35 7.16
N ILE A 82 16.24 -28.12 7.72
CA ILE A 82 16.35 -29.54 7.43
C ILE A 82 15.29 -30.26 8.28
N PRO A 83 14.43 -31.12 7.69
CA PRO A 83 13.51 -31.95 8.44
C PRO A 83 14.26 -32.79 9.48
N TRP A 84 13.66 -33.01 10.64
CA TRP A 84 14.26 -33.80 11.72
C TRP A 84 14.70 -35.21 11.25
N SER A 85 13.97 -35.80 10.30
CA SER A 85 14.32 -37.09 9.69
C SER A 85 15.61 -37.08 8.87
N GLU A 86 16.00 -35.92 8.37
CA GLU A 86 17.19 -35.72 7.53
C GLU A 86 18.38 -35.14 8.32
N LEU A 87 18.14 -34.77 9.59
CA LEU A 87 19.18 -34.34 10.51
C LEU A 87 20.09 -35.54 10.83
N LYS A 88 21.12 -35.73 10.01
CA LYS A 88 22.21 -36.66 10.34
C LYS A 88 23.10 -36.00 11.39
N TYR A 89 23.15 -36.58 12.58
CA TYR A 89 24.15 -36.25 13.59
C TYR A 89 25.52 -36.70 13.05
N SER A 90 26.36 -35.75 12.68
CA SER A 90 27.76 -35.98 12.33
C SER A 90 28.60 -35.82 13.58
N GLU A 91 29.16 -36.92 14.07
CA GLU A 91 29.98 -37.02 15.29
C GLU A 91 31.42 -36.46 15.10
N GLU A 92 31.66 -35.72 14.00
CA GLU A 92 33.00 -35.50 13.44
C GLU A 92 33.66 -34.15 13.81
N GLU A 93 33.14 -33.39 14.78
CA GLU A 93 33.79 -32.15 15.24
C GLU A 93 33.81 -31.99 16.78
N SER A 94 34.43 -32.96 17.47
CA SER A 94 34.83 -32.80 18.88
C SER A 94 36.20 -33.43 19.21
N THR A 95 37.04 -33.61 18.19
CA THR A 95 38.47 -33.87 18.37
C THR A 95 39.29 -32.88 17.56
N ALA A 96 39.41 -31.65 18.05
CA ALA A 96 40.47 -30.71 17.70
C ALA A 96 40.79 -29.84 18.92
#